data_AF-A0A395YHU2-F1
#
_entry.id   AF-A0A395YHU2-F1
#
_cell.length_a   1.000
_cell.length_b   1.000
_cell.length_c   1.000
_cell.angle_alpha   90.00
_cell.angle_beta   90.00
_cell.angle_gamma   90.00
#
_symmetry.space_group_name_H-M   'P 1'
#
loop_
_entity.id
_entity.type
_entity.pdbx_description
1 polymer ?
#
loop_
_entity_poly.entity_id
_entity_poly.type
_entity_poly.pdbx_seq_one_letter_code
_entity_poly.pdbx_strand_id
1 'polypeptide(L)' 'MEKNYLKGVIDTHVHSSPDVRERKMSDIELMEEGVRRDVRGIVIKSTICLQLPERQSSIK' A
#
# COMPACT_ATOMS: atom_id res chain seq x y z
N MET A 1 -25.16 -11.13 -15.55
CA MET A 1 -23.72 -10.98 -15.22
C MET A 1 -23.56 -9.70 -14.44
N GLU A 2 -22.99 -9.77 -13.23
CA GLU A 2 -22.60 -8.56 -12.50
C GLU A 2 -21.46 -7.85 -13.23
N LYS A 3 -21.49 -6.53 -13.21
CA LYS A 3 -20.48 -5.70 -13.87
C LYS A 3 -19.25 -5.61 -12.98
N ASN A 4 -18.13 -6.21 -13.40
CA ASN A 4 -16.84 -6.04 -12.72
C ASN A 4 -16.20 -4.71 -13.15
N TYR A 5 -16.35 -3.67 -12.33
CA TYR A 5 -15.79 -2.33 -12.57
C TYR A 5 -14.27 -2.26 -12.46
N LEU A 6 -13.63 -3.24 -11.82
CA LEU A 6 -12.19 -3.24 -11.55
C LEU A 6 -11.40 -4.00 -12.63
N LYS A 7 -12.09 -4.71 -13.51
CA LYS A 7 -11.48 -5.46 -14.61
C LYS A 7 -10.65 -4.53 -15.50
N GLY A 8 -9.36 -4.80 -15.58
CA GLY A 8 -8.40 -4.08 -16.42
C GLY A 8 -7.90 -2.76 -15.84
N VAL A 9 -8.33 -2.37 -14.63
CA VAL A 9 -7.91 -1.12 -13.99
C VAL A 9 -6.42 -1.16 -13.63
N ILE A 10 -5.77 -0.01 -13.67
CA ILE A 10 -4.44 0.20 -13.10
C ILE A 10 -4.58 1.20 -11.96
N ASP A 11 -4.33 0.77 -10.73
CA ASP A 11 -4.28 1.68 -9.58
C ASP A 11 -2.84 2.18 -9.42
N THR A 12 -2.67 3.50 -9.39
CA THR A 12 -1.34 4.14 -9.42
C THR A 12 -0.87 4.61 -8.04
N HIS A 13 -1.71 4.53 -7.01
CA HIS A 13 -1.34 5.01 -5.68
C HIS A 13 -2.02 4.16 -4.61
N VAL A 14 -1.38 3.05 -4.27
CA VAL A 14 -1.76 2.20 -3.14
C VAL A 14 -0.61 2.16 -2.14
N HIS A 15 -0.92 2.04 -0.86
CA HIS A 15 0.06 1.82 0.20
C HIS A 15 -0.18 0.46 0.85
N SER A 16 0.87 -0.35 0.98
CA SER A 16 0.85 -1.66 1.63
C SER A 16 1.58 -1.63 2.97
N SER A 17 1.36 -2.66 3.80
CA SER A 17 2.17 -2.94 4.98
C SER A 17 3.47 -3.66 4.57
N PRO A 18 4.61 -3.45 5.25
CA PRO A 18 4.85 -2.44 6.29
C PRO A 18 4.98 -1.02 5.71
N ASP A 19 4.48 -0.03 6.45
CA ASP A 19 4.62 1.40 6.13
C ASP A 19 4.77 2.20 7.44
N VAL A 20 4.90 3.53 7.35
CA VAL A 20 5.02 4.45 8.51
C VAL A 20 3.89 4.34 9.54
N ARG A 21 2.77 3.75 9.13
CA ARG A 21 1.61 3.43 9.95
C ARG A 21 1.10 2.06 9.53
N GLU A 22 0.39 1.39 10.43
CA GLU A 22 -0.25 0.13 10.12
C GLU A 22 -1.20 0.27 8.91
N ARG A 23 -1.07 -0.63 7.94
CA ARG A 23 -1.91 -0.70 6.74
C ARG A 23 -2.71 -1.99 6.78
N LYS A 24 -3.86 -1.97 6.10
CA LYS A 24 -4.81 -3.08 6.11
C LYS A 24 -4.27 -4.37 5.47
N MET A 25 -3.39 -4.24 4.48
CA MET A 25 -2.90 -5.35 3.68
C MET A 25 -1.41 -5.18 3.42
N SER A 26 -0.68 -6.29 3.43
CA SER A 26 0.66 -6.42 2.88
C SER A 26 0.65 -6.30 1.35
N ASP A 27 1.83 -6.20 0.75
CA ASP A 27 2.02 -6.21 -0.71
C ASP A 27 1.58 -7.54 -1.33
N ILE A 28 1.81 -8.66 -0.66
CA ILE A 28 1.35 -10.00 -1.07
C ILE A 28 -0.18 -10.05 -1.07
N GLU A 29 -0.84 -9.65 0.02
CA GLU A 29 -2.31 -9.66 0.10
C GLU A 29 -2.94 -8.73 -0.95
N LEU A 30 -2.31 -7.58 -1.23
CA LEU A 30 -2.76 -6.67 -2.30
C LEU A 30 -2.63 -7.29 -3.69
N MET A 31 -1.55 -8.04 -3.93
CA MET A 31 -1.34 -8.77 -5.18
C MET A 31 -2.41 -9.85 -5.36
N GLU A 32 -2.71 -10.65 -4.33
CA GLU A 32 -3.77 -11.65 -4.35
C GLU A 32 -5.15 -11.03 -4.62
N GLU A 33 -5.47 -9.94 -3.93
CA GLU A 33 -6.75 -9.24 -4.08
C GLU A 33 -6.87 -8.56 -5.46
N GLY A 34 -5.76 -8.14 -6.06
CA GLY A 34 -5.69 -7.60 -7.42
C GLY A 34 -6.00 -8.66 -8.47
N VAL A 35 -5.37 -9.85 -8.36
CA VAL A 35 -5.65 -11.00 -9.23
C VAL A 35 -7.11 -11.41 -9.12
N ARG A 36 -7.65 -11.51 -7.89
CA ARG A 36 -9.05 -11.89 -7.66
C ARG A 36 -10.08 -10.95 -8.30
N ARG A 37 -9.71 -9.69 -8.54
CA ARG A 37 -10.58 -8.64 -9.09
C ARG A 37 -10.37 -8.34 -10.57
N ASP A 38 -9.50 -9.08 -11.24
CA ASP A 38 -9.04 -8.81 -12.62
C ASP A 38 -8.37 -7.43 -12.79
N VAL A 39 -7.69 -6.93 -11.76
CA VAL A 39 -6.91 -5.67 -11.87
C VAL A 39 -5.69 -5.90 -12.76
N ARG A 40 -5.39 -4.96 -13.67
CA ARG A 40 -4.26 -5.07 -14.61
C ARG A 40 -2.92 -4.78 -13.93
N GLY A 41 -2.91 -3.88 -12.95
CA GLY A 41 -1.71 -3.55 -12.21
C GLY A 41 -1.97 -2.63 -11.03
N ILE A 42 -1.06 -2.67 -10.06
CA ILE A 42 -1.10 -1.85 -8.85
C ILE A 42 0.31 -1.27 -8.66
N VAL A 43 0.41 0.04 -8.51
CA VAL A 43 1.64 0.72 -8.10
C VAL A 43 1.62 0.91 -6.60
N ILE A 44 2.55 0.24 -5.92
CA ILE A 44 2.72 0.36 -4.47
C ILE A 44 3.63 1.55 -4.20
N LYS A 45 3.08 2.56 -3.51
CA LYS A 45 3.81 3.71 -3.00
C LYS A 45 4.26 3.43 -1.57
N SER A 46 5.57 3.34 -1.38
CA SER A 46 6.17 3.37 -0.05
C SER A 46 6.28 4.81 0.43
N THR A 47 5.80 5.10 1.64
CA THR A 47 6.10 6.39 2.26
C THR A 47 7.50 6.30 2.83
N ILE A 48 8.46 7.02 2.25
CA ILE A 48 9.75 7.20 2.91
C ILE A 48 9.52 8.04 4.16
N CYS A 49 9.56 7.39 5.33
CA CYS A 49 10.03 8.05 6.52
C CYS A 49 11.55 8.07 6.38
N LEU A 50 12.13 9.24 6.14
CA LEU A 50 13.45 9.47 6.70
C LEU A 50 13.24 9.27 8.20
N GLN A 51 13.65 8.11 8.74
CA GLN A 51 13.85 7.95 10.18
C GLN A 51 14.89 8.99 10.56
N LEU A 52 14.43 10.23 10.80
CA LEU A 52 15.25 11.21 11.47
C LEU A 52 15.60 10.52 12.79
N PRO A 53 16.90 10.32 13.10
CA PRO A 53 17.29 9.67 14.33
C PRO A 53 16.57 10.39 15.46
N GLU A 54 15.90 9.62 16.33
CA GLU A 54 15.06 10.17 17.37
C GLU A 54 15.81 11.34 18.03
N ARG A 55 15.22 12.53 17.98
CA ARG A 55 15.66 13.60 18.86
C ARG A 55 15.40 13.08 20.26
N GLN A 56 16.43 12.50 20.89
CA GLN A 56 16.45 12.34 22.33
C GLN A 56 16.21 13.73 22.88
N SER A 57 14.99 13.98 23.36
CA SER A 57 14.66 15.19 24.06
C SER A 57 15.28 15.06 25.44
N SER A 58 16.59 15.26 25.52
CA SER A 58 17.25 15.69 26.74
C SER A 58 16.85 17.14 26.98
N ILE A 59 15.64 17.35 27.51
CA ILE A 59 15.31 18.58 28.20
C ILE A 59 14.77 18.18 29.57
N LYS A 60 15.73 18.11 30.49
CA LYS A 60 15.69 18.28 31.95
C LYS A 60 14.47 17.77 32.72
#